data_AF-A0A6J0IGK3-F1
#
_entry.id   AF-A0A6J0IGK3-F1
#
_cell.length_a   1.000
_cell.length_b   1.000
_cell.length_c   1.000
_cell.angle_alpha   90.00
_cell.angle_beta   90.00
_cell.angle_gamma   90.00
#
_symmetry.space_group_name_H-M   'P 1'
#
loop_
_entity.id
_entity.type
_entity.pdbx_description
1 polymer ?
#
loop_
_entity_poly.entity_id
_entity_poly.type
_entity_poly.pdbx_seq_one_letter_code
_entity_poly.pdbx_strand_id
1 'polypeptide(L)'
;MAMDSESKNSFIGSFLQPPDQMFPAAFAYTESKKLAAVSGDRPSIPNNQAVVAALKTLQEKIHRLELEKSQAEADLCSLSRAAAQYKKALEHESSEKDTAHQELMQQRKDASEQLNATQSRCSLLEKQLDYMKKMVSSVELEKKIILEQQAQLRKEEDQNWLELHAKLEKLEILEKECLQLTATQRIAEDKIKHLEEKICKEDHQRKLIQDKSSQLQTGFHINRILMSSATSQHEPENENGKKKKPKKTNPTMKKMHLSQLHVKAGELPFVAGKSVSSSHSVSANIQSVLHIMKHRNPCISSQRKRGATSGICRHSALSKYVSSCSTSPTATRSLSDLLLATQDELGQMSFEHQELLKQIQETQDSRVHEGLEQELDCLVKQMEIKGEQISKLIKHEAAVRKLKRKTQKLKQRATHVKLKCGDQKEATEIAVTLKESKSKSCPGQKSRSSLQLLKTVRKLQSSLKKDDVI
;
A
#
# COMPACT_ATOMS: atom_id res chain seq x y z
N MET A 1 -15.94 16.44 -49.15
CA MET A 1 -15.97 15.61 -50.36
C MET A 1 -17.08 14.60 -50.16
N ALA A 2 -18.22 14.90 -50.78
CA ALA A 2 -19.41 14.07 -50.82
C ALA A 2 -19.40 13.38 -52.18
N MET A 3 -19.67 12.08 -52.21
CA MET A 3 -20.03 11.33 -53.41
C MET A 3 -20.91 10.16 -52.97
N ASP A 4 -22.21 10.43 -52.82
CA ASP A 4 -23.23 9.40 -52.93
C ASP A 4 -23.95 9.65 -54.26
N SER A 5 -23.78 8.71 -55.20
CA SER A 5 -24.48 8.68 -56.47
C SER A 5 -25.60 7.63 -56.42
N GLU A 6 -26.77 8.04 -56.92
CA GLU A 6 -28.01 7.27 -57.07
C GLU A 6 -27.82 5.94 -57.81
N SER A 7 -28.67 4.95 -57.49
CA SER A 7 -29.23 4.10 -58.55
C SER A 7 -30.65 3.65 -58.19
N LYS A 8 -31.57 4.18 -59.01
CA LYS A 8 -32.99 3.85 -59.13
C LYS A 8 -33.11 2.39 -59.63
N ASN A 9 -34.13 1.67 -59.17
CA ASN A 9 -34.96 0.72 -59.94
C ASN A 9 -35.95 -0.01 -59.02
N SER A 10 -36.97 0.70 -58.53
CA SER A 10 -38.20 0.08 -58.05
C SER A 10 -39.15 -0.05 -59.25
N PHE A 11 -39.00 -1.12 -60.02
CA PHE A 11 -39.98 -1.53 -61.03
C PHE A 11 -40.69 -2.77 -60.48
N ILE A 12 -41.70 -2.56 -59.64
CA ILE A 12 -42.61 -3.64 -59.27
C ILE A 12 -43.79 -3.57 -60.25
N GLY A 13 -43.77 -4.50 -61.20
CA GLY A 13 -44.86 -4.72 -62.13
C GLY A 13 -46.04 -5.32 -61.36
N SER A 14 -47.07 -4.50 -61.12
CA SER A 14 -48.40 -4.98 -60.75
C SER A 14 -49.04 -5.61 -61.99
N PHE A 15 -48.75 -6.89 -62.22
CA PHE A 15 -49.42 -7.67 -63.26
C PHE A 15 -50.72 -8.26 -62.71
N LEU A 16 -51.83 -7.75 -63.28
CA LEU A 16 -53.07 -8.45 -63.59
C LEU A 16 -53.89 -8.99 -62.41
N GLN A 17 -54.77 -8.12 -61.92
CA GLN A 17 -56.11 -8.54 -61.52
C GLN A 17 -56.87 -8.97 -62.80
N PRO A 18 -57.44 -10.19 -62.87
CA PRO A 18 -58.23 -10.58 -64.03
C PRO A 18 -59.54 -9.76 -64.07
N PRO A 19 -60.06 -9.39 -65.26
CA PRO A 19 -61.36 -8.77 -65.36
C PRO A 19 -62.44 -9.80 -65.03
N ASP A 20 -63.20 -9.56 -63.96
CA ASP A 20 -64.52 -10.16 -63.80
C ASP A 20 -65.46 -9.57 -64.84
N GLN A 21 -66.20 -10.44 -65.54
CA GLN A 21 -67.18 -10.18 -66.61
C GLN A 21 -66.62 -10.01 -68.03
N MET A 22 -66.50 -11.15 -68.73
CA MET A 22 -66.69 -11.17 -70.18
C MET A 22 -68.20 -11.16 -70.48
N PHE A 23 -68.67 -10.06 -71.07
CA PHE A 23 -70.00 -9.96 -71.67
C PHE A 23 -70.15 -10.98 -72.81
N PRO A 24 -71.32 -11.63 -73.00
CA PRO A 24 -71.55 -12.47 -74.16
C PRO A 24 -71.55 -11.60 -75.43
N ALA A 25 -70.70 -11.95 -76.40
CA ALA A 25 -70.76 -11.36 -77.73
C ALA A 25 -72.13 -11.62 -78.36
N ALA A 26 -72.83 -10.55 -78.72
CA ALA A 26 -74.10 -10.62 -79.42
C ALA A 26 -73.91 -11.31 -80.77
N PHE A 27 -74.57 -12.46 -80.96
CA PHE A 27 -74.74 -13.06 -82.27
C PHE A 27 -75.53 -12.09 -83.15
N ALA A 28 -74.87 -11.50 -84.14
CA ALA A 28 -75.53 -10.81 -85.23
C ALA A 28 -76.28 -11.85 -86.07
N TYR A 29 -77.60 -11.92 -85.86
CA TYR A 29 -78.52 -12.68 -86.71
C TYR A 29 -78.64 -11.93 -88.04
N THR A 30 -77.92 -12.36 -89.08
CA THR A 30 -78.14 -11.87 -90.44
C THR A 30 -79.43 -12.46 -91.00
N GLU A 31 -80.52 -11.72 -90.81
CA GLU A 31 -81.82 -11.96 -91.42
C GLU A 31 -81.70 -11.84 -92.95
N SER A 32 -81.70 -12.97 -93.67
CA SER A 32 -81.77 -12.98 -95.13
C SER A 32 -83.23 -12.83 -95.57
N LYS A 33 -83.65 -11.61 -95.93
CA LYS A 33 -84.95 -11.34 -96.55
C LYS A 33 -84.96 -11.79 -98.01
N LYS A 34 -85.95 -12.65 -98.30
CA LYS A 34 -86.17 -13.39 -99.55
C LYS A 34 -86.96 -12.52 -100.55
N LEU A 35 -86.53 -12.56 -101.81
CA LEU A 35 -87.23 -12.06 -103.00
C LEU A 35 -88.64 -12.66 -103.13
N ALA A 36 -89.63 -11.81 -103.39
CA ALA A 36 -90.98 -12.20 -103.79
C ALA A 36 -91.15 -11.97 -105.29
N ALA A 37 -91.40 -13.04 -106.04
CA ALA A 37 -91.95 -12.98 -107.39
C ALA A 37 -93.06 -14.03 -107.52
N VAL A 38 -94.28 -13.50 -107.69
CA VAL A 38 -95.39 -13.95 -108.56
C VAL A 38 -95.61 -15.47 -108.71
N SER A 39 -96.76 -15.93 -108.22
CA SER A 39 -97.35 -17.24 -108.54
C SER A 39 -98.63 -17.06 -109.37
N GLY A 40 -98.64 -17.64 -110.57
CA GLY A 40 -99.84 -18.07 -111.29
C GLY A 40 -99.70 -19.57 -111.59
N ASP A 41 -100.60 -20.36 -111.00
CA ASP A 41 -101.05 -21.71 -111.33
C ASP A 41 -100.09 -22.80 -111.90
N ARG A 42 -99.58 -23.60 -110.95
CA ARG A 42 -99.61 -25.09 -110.80
C ARG A 42 -100.09 -25.97 -111.99
N PRO A 43 -99.72 -27.29 -112.09
CA PRO A 43 -98.65 -28.10 -111.44
C PRO A 43 -97.75 -28.88 -112.43
N SER A 44 -96.56 -29.32 -111.96
CA SER A 44 -96.01 -30.69 -112.11
C SER A 44 -94.46 -30.70 -112.20
N ILE A 45 -93.82 -30.90 -111.03
CA ILE A 45 -92.61 -31.69 -110.73
C ILE A 45 -91.56 -31.85 -111.87
N PRO A 46 -90.32 -31.34 -111.67
CA PRO A 46 -89.27 -32.16 -111.04
C PRO A 46 -88.57 -31.42 -109.89
N ASN A 47 -89.21 -31.44 -108.72
CA ASN A 47 -88.76 -30.76 -107.50
C ASN A 47 -87.84 -31.63 -106.61
N ASN A 48 -87.52 -32.85 -107.03
CA ASN A 48 -86.75 -33.80 -106.24
C ASN A 48 -85.23 -33.58 -106.37
N GLN A 49 -84.74 -33.11 -107.52
CA GLN A 49 -83.29 -32.99 -107.78
C GLN A 49 -82.64 -31.88 -106.93
N ALA A 50 -83.27 -30.72 -106.82
CA ALA A 50 -82.76 -29.57 -106.05
C ALA A 50 -82.81 -29.83 -104.54
N VAL A 51 -83.87 -30.51 -104.07
CA VAL A 51 -84.01 -30.92 -102.67
C VAL A 51 -82.95 -31.98 -102.31
N VAL A 52 -82.72 -32.96 -103.18
CA VAL A 52 -81.65 -33.96 -102.99
C VAL A 52 -80.26 -33.32 -103.02
N ALA A 53 -80.01 -32.34 -103.88
CA ALA A 53 -78.75 -31.58 -103.89
C ALA A 53 -78.54 -30.77 -102.61
N ALA A 54 -79.56 -30.08 -102.11
CA ALA A 54 -79.49 -29.34 -100.85
C ALA A 54 -79.27 -30.26 -99.64
N LEU A 55 -79.91 -31.44 -99.61
CA LEU A 55 -79.68 -32.45 -98.57
C LEU A 55 -78.26 -33.03 -98.62
N LYS A 56 -77.73 -33.30 -99.81
CA LYS A 56 -76.33 -33.74 -99.97
C LYS A 56 -75.34 -32.67 -99.49
N THR A 57 -75.55 -31.40 -99.87
CA THR A 57 -74.73 -30.28 -99.39
C THR A 57 -74.83 -30.11 -97.87
N LEU A 58 -76.01 -30.33 -97.28
CA LEU A 58 -76.20 -30.28 -95.83
C LEU A 58 -75.48 -31.44 -95.13
N GLN A 59 -75.62 -32.68 -95.64
CA GLN A 59 -74.90 -33.85 -95.12
C GLN A 59 -73.38 -33.65 -95.16
N GLU A 60 -72.85 -33.12 -96.26
CA GLU A 60 -71.42 -32.87 -96.39
C GLU A 60 -70.95 -31.71 -95.49
N LYS A 61 -71.79 -30.70 -95.27
CA LYS A 61 -71.50 -29.63 -94.29
C LYS A 61 -71.53 -30.16 -92.85
N ILE A 62 -72.48 -31.01 -92.50
CA ILE A 62 -72.52 -31.69 -91.19
C ILE A 62 -71.27 -32.54 -91.01
N HIS A 63 -70.91 -33.35 -92.00
CA HIS A 63 -69.71 -34.19 -91.95
C HIS A 63 -68.43 -33.37 -91.76
N ARG A 64 -68.30 -32.24 -92.48
CA ARG A 64 -67.16 -31.32 -92.32
C ARG A 64 -67.12 -30.70 -90.92
N LEU A 65 -68.26 -30.27 -90.38
CA LEU A 65 -68.35 -29.72 -89.03
C LEU A 65 -68.04 -30.77 -87.95
N GLU A 66 -68.45 -32.02 -88.15
CA GLU A 66 -68.12 -33.13 -87.25
C GLU A 66 -66.61 -33.42 -87.25
N LEU A 67 -65.97 -33.35 -88.41
CA LEU A 67 -64.52 -33.49 -88.56
C LEU A 67 -63.78 -32.32 -87.88
N GLU A 68 -64.19 -31.07 -88.15
CA GLU A 68 -63.62 -29.87 -87.53
C GLU A 68 -63.81 -29.87 -86.00
N LYS A 69 -64.98 -30.31 -85.51
CA LYS A 69 -65.24 -30.50 -84.07
C LYS A 69 -64.27 -31.52 -83.49
N SER A 70 -64.11 -32.68 -84.14
CA SER A 70 -63.19 -33.74 -83.68
C SER A 70 -61.74 -33.24 -83.65
N GLN A 71 -61.33 -32.44 -84.65
CA GLN A 71 -60.01 -31.82 -84.71
C GLN A 71 -59.82 -30.80 -83.57
N ALA A 72 -60.79 -29.90 -83.35
CA ALA A 72 -60.74 -28.91 -82.28
C ALA A 72 -60.72 -29.57 -80.89
N GLU A 73 -61.46 -30.67 -80.69
CA GLU A 73 -61.43 -31.46 -79.46
C GLU A 73 -60.05 -32.12 -79.24
N ALA A 74 -59.44 -32.67 -80.28
CA ALA A 74 -58.09 -33.23 -80.22
C ALA A 74 -57.03 -32.16 -79.88
N ASP A 75 -57.12 -30.99 -80.51
CA ASP A 75 -56.24 -29.85 -80.26
C ASP A 75 -56.40 -29.34 -78.82
N LEU A 76 -57.65 -29.22 -78.32
CA LEU A 76 -57.93 -28.83 -76.94
C LEU A 76 -57.41 -29.86 -75.94
N CYS A 77 -57.54 -31.16 -76.23
CA CYS A 77 -56.94 -32.21 -75.42
C CYS A 77 -55.41 -32.12 -75.39
N SER A 78 -54.78 -31.80 -76.52
CA SER A 78 -53.32 -31.62 -76.61
C SER A 78 -52.85 -30.40 -75.80
N LEU A 79 -53.58 -29.29 -75.89
CA LEU A 79 -53.29 -28.06 -75.16
C LEU A 79 -53.51 -28.23 -73.66
N SER A 80 -54.59 -28.91 -73.26
CA SER A 80 -54.85 -29.26 -71.86
C SER A 80 -53.72 -30.09 -71.28
N ARG A 81 -53.21 -31.08 -72.03
CA ARG A 81 -52.07 -31.90 -71.62
C ARG A 81 -50.79 -31.08 -71.48
N ALA A 82 -50.50 -30.19 -72.43
CA ALA A 82 -49.34 -29.29 -72.37
C ALA A 82 -49.46 -28.32 -71.17
N ALA A 83 -50.62 -27.70 -70.97
CA ALA A 83 -50.87 -26.82 -69.82
C ALA A 83 -50.71 -27.54 -68.48
N ALA A 84 -51.19 -28.78 -68.37
CA ALA A 84 -51.01 -29.60 -67.17
C ALA A 84 -49.53 -29.94 -66.93
N GLN A 85 -48.74 -30.17 -67.98
CA GLN A 85 -47.30 -30.39 -67.86
C GLN A 85 -46.55 -29.14 -67.41
N TYR A 86 -46.85 -27.96 -67.99
CA TYR A 86 -46.26 -26.70 -67.55
C TYR A 86 -46.60 -26.37 -66.09
N LYS A 87 -47.84 -26.61 -65.67
CA LYS A 87 -48.25 -26.44 -64.27
C LYS A 87 -47.42 -27.32 -63.33
N LYS A 88 -47.24 -28.59 -63.67
CA LYS A 88 -46.42 -29.53 -62.87
C LYS A 88 -44.95 -29.09 -62.82
N ALA A 89 -44.37 -28.67 -63.94
CA ALA A 89 -42.99 -28.19 -63.99
C ALA A 89 -42.80 -26.93 -63.13
N LEU A 90 -43.77 -26.00 -63.17
CA LEU A 90 -43.75 -24.79 -62.37
C LEU A 90 -43.88 -25.08 -60.86
N GLU A 91 -44.79 -25.98 -60.47
CA GLU A 91 -44.96 -26.41 -59.08
C GLU A 91 -43.68 -27.09 -58.56
N HIS A 92 -43.05 -27.93 -59.38
CA HIS A 92 -41.77 -28.56 -59.06
C HIS A 92 -40.67 -27.52 -58.84
N GLU A 93 -40.48 -26.58 -59.78
CA GLU A 93 -39.46 -25.53 -59.69
C GLU A 93 -39.69 -24.62 -58.47
N SER A 94 -40.95 -24.33 -58.13
CA SER A 94 -41.30 -23.59 -56.91
C SER A 94 -40.90 -24.36 -55.65
N SER A 95 -41.21 -25.65 -55.57
CA SER A 95 -40.87 -26.49 -54.42
C SER A 95 -39.36 -26.67 -54.24
N GLU A 96 -38.61 -26.77 -55.34
CA GLU A 96 -37.14 -26.81 -55.31
C GLU A 96 -36.55 -25.48 -54.82
N LYS A 97 -37.08 -24.35 -55.29
CA LYS A 97 -36.67 -23.01 -54.83
C LYS A 97 -36.94 -22.83 -53.33
N ASP A 98 -38.10 -23.26 -52.85
CA ASP A 98 -38.45 -23.19 -51.42
C ASP A 98 -37.51 -24.05 -50.58
N THR A 99 -37.20 -25.26 -51.05
CA THR A 99 -36.25 -26.18 -50.39
C THR A 99 -34.85 -25.59 -50.34
N ALA A 100 -34.34 -25.08 -51.47
CA ALA A 100 -33.03 -24.42 -51.54
C ALA A 100 -32.97 -23.18 -50.66
N HIS A 101 -34.04 -22.39 -50.58
CA HIS A 101 -34.11 -21.24 -49.68
C HIS A 101 -34.06 -21.66 -48.21
N GLN A 102 -34.79 -22.73 -47.85
CA GLN A 102 -34.78 -23.26 -46.49
C GLN A 102 -33.40 -23.80 -46.09
N GLU A 103 -32.72 -24.52 -47.00
CA GLU A 103 -31.34 -24.98 -46.78
C GLU A 103 -30.37 -23.81 -46.60
N LEU A 104 -30.45 -22.77 -47.45
CA LEU A 104 -29.62 -21.57 -47.30
C LEU A 104 -29.87 -20.85 -45.97
N MET A 105 -31.13 -20.75 -45.55
CA MET A 105 -31.49 -20.16 -44.26
C MET A 105 -30.95 -20.98 -43.09
N GLN A 106 -30.97 -22.32 -43.20
CA GLN A 106 -30.38 -23.21 -42.20
C GLN A 106 -28.86 -23.06 -42.14
N GLN A 107 -28.17 -23.09 -43.29
CA GLN A 107 -26.72 -22.85 -43.36
C GLN A 107 -26.33 -21.50 -42.78
N ARG A 108 -27.11 -20.45 -43.06
CA ARG A 108 -26.91 -19.12 -42.48
C ARG A 108 -27.05 -19.12 -40.96
N LYS A 109 -28.02 -19.87 -40.43
CA LYS A 109 -28.23 -20.02 -38.99
C LYS A 109 -27.06 -20.75 -38.34
N ASP A 110 -26.64 -21.88 -38.91
CA ASP A 110 -25.51 -22.68 -38.41
C ASP A 110 -24.20 -21.87 -38.42
N ALA A 111 -23.95 -21.14 -39.51
CA ALA A 111 -22.81 -20.22 -39.61
C ALA A 111 -22.87 -19.09 -38.56
N SER A 112 -24.06 -18.55 -38.28
CA SER A 112 -24.25 -17.56 -37.23
C SER A 112 -24.00 -18.13 -35.83
N GLU A 113 -24.45 -19.35 -35.56
CA GLU A 113 -24.19 -20.05 -34.30
C GLU A 113 -22.70 -20.31 -34.10
N GLN A 114 -22.00 -20.77 -35.14
CA GLN A 114 -20.56 -20.96 -35.11
C GLN A 114 -19.79 -19.64 -34.91
N LEU A 115 -20.23 -18.56 -35.55
CA LEU A 115 -19.66 -17.22 -35.34
C LEU A 115 -19.87 -16.74 -33.90
N ASN A 116 -21.06 -16.94 -33.34
CA ASN A 116 -21.36 -16.57 -31.96
C ASN A 116 -20.53 -17.41 -30.96
N ALA A 117 -20.38 -18.71 -31.22
CA ALA A 117 -19.55 -19.61 -30.40
C ALA A 117 -18.08 -19.18 -30.43
N THR A 118 -17.52 -18.92 -31.62
CA THR A 118 -16.14 -18.43 -31.77
C THR A 118 -15.95 -17.05 -31.14
N GLN A 119 -16.91 -16.13 -31.29
CA GLN A 119 -16.88 -14.83 -30.62
C GLN A 119 -16.88 -14.96 -29.09
N SER A 120 -17.69 -15.88 -28.54
CA SER A 120 -17.71 -16.12 -27.09
C SER A 120 -16.37 -16.68 -26.60
N ARG A 121 -15.74 -17.57 -27.37
CA ARG A 121 -14.40 -18.11 -27.09
C ARG A 121 -13.35 -17.00 -27.09
N CYS A 122 -13.37 -16.13 -28.10
CA CYS A 122 -12.46 -14.99 -28.18
C CYS A 122 -12.65 -14.03 -27.00
N SER A 123 -13.91 -13.74 -26.61
CA SER A 123 -14.19 -12.89 -25.45
C SER A 123 -13.67 -13.49 -24.13
N LEU A 124 -13.72 -14.81 -23.97
CA LEU A 124 -13.14 -15.49 -22.81
C LEU A 124 -11.61 -15.36 -22.78
N LEU A 125 -10.95 -15.59 -23.91
CA LEU A 125 -9.50 -15.44 -24.03
C LEU A 125 -9.05 -14.00 -23.77
N GLU A 126 -9.82 -13.02 -24.24
CA GLU A 126 -9.55 -11.60 -23.98
C GLU A 126 -9.62 -11.27 -22.47
N LYS A 127 -10.64 -11.80 -21.76
CA LYS A 127 -10.72 -11.67 -20.30
C LYS A 127 -9.55 -12.34 -19.58
N GLN A 128 -9.10 -13.50 -20.06
CA GLN A 128 -7.94 -14.20 -19.49
C GLN A 128 -6.64 -13.41 -19.71
N LEU A 129 -6.44 -12.85 -20.90
CA LEU A 129 -5.29 -11.99 -21.19
C LEU A 129 -5.30 -10.73 -20.34
N ASP A 130 -6.46 -10.09 -20.16
CA ASP A 130 -6.59 -8.93 -19.28
C ASP A 130 -6.29 -9.26 -17.81
N TYR A 131 -6.69 -10.45 -17.35
CA TYR A 131 -6.32 -10.93 -16.02
C TYR A 131 -4.82 -11.16 -15.90
N MET A 132 -4.19 -11.82 -16.88
CA MET A 132 -2.74 -12.03 -16.90
C MET A 132 -1.98 -10.69 -16.92
N LYS A 133 -2.40 -9.72 -17.74
CA LYS A 133 -1.81 -8.37 -17.75
C LYS A 133 -1.85 -7.73 -16.37
N LYS A 134 -2.99 -7.81 -15.67
CA LYS A 134 -3.13 -7.26 -14.31
C LYS A 134 -2.22 -7.97 -13.31
N MET A 135 -2.11 -9.29 -13.37
CA MET A 135 -1.19 -10.03 -12.49
C MET A 135 0.25 -9.63 -12.75
N VAL A 136 0.67 -9.57 -14.03
CA VAL A 136 2.02 -9.14 -14.41
C VAL A 136 2.29 -7.72 -13.91
N SER A 137 1.39 -6.77 -14.13
CA SER A 137 1.55 -5.41 -13.61
C SER A 137 1.60 -5.35 -12.07
N SER A 138 0.89 -6.23 -11.36
CA SER A 138 0.99 -6.34 -9.89
C SER A 138 2.37 -6.82 -9.47
N VAL A 139 2.87 -7.88 -10.12
CA VAL A 139 4.20 -8.45 -9.85
C VAL A 139 5.31 -7.45 -10.19
N GLU A 140 5.18 -6.70 -11.27
CA GLU A 140 6.12 -5.62 -11.63
C GLU A 140 6.14 -4.51 -10.58
N LEU A 141 4.97 -4.13 -10.04
CA LEU A 141 4.86 -3.14 -8.97
C LEU A 141 5.48 -3.65 -7.66
N GLU A 142 5.21 -4.91 -7.28
CA GLU A 142 5.83 -5.56 -6.12
C GLU A 142 7.35 -5.63 -6.27
N LYS A 143 7.85 -6.04 -7.45
CA LYS A 143 9.29 -6.03 -7.76
C LYS A 143 9.89 -4.64 -7.60
N LYS A 144 9.21 -3.60 -8.08
CA LYS A 144 9.67 -2.21 -7.94
C LYS A 144 9.76 -1.80 -6.46
N ILE A 145 8.76 -2.14 -5.65
CA ILE A 145 8.76 -1.86 -4.21
C ILE A 145 9.90 -2.59 -3.51
N ILE A 146 10.11 -3.87 -3.82
CA ILE A 146 11.21 -4.67 -3.24
C ILE A 146 12.57 -4.07 -3.61
N LEU A 147 12.76 -3.67 -4.87
CA LEU A 147 14.01 -3.02 -5.30
C LEU A 147 14.24 -1.68 -4.59
N GLU A 148 13.18 -0.89 -4.39
CA GLU A 148 13.26 0.38 -3.67
C GLU A 148 13.60 0.16 -2.19
N GLN A 149 12.97 -0.84 -1.54
CA GLN A 149 13.31 -1.25 -0.18
C GLN A 149 14.76 -1.73 -0.07
N GLN A 150 15.22 -2.53 -1.03
CA GLN A 150 16.62 -3.00 -1.07
C GLN A 150 17.60 -1.84 -1.24
N ALA A 151 17.27 -0.85 -2.07
CA ALA A 151 18.09 0.34 -2.25
C ALA A 151 18.11 1.22 -0.99
N GLN A 152 16.99 1.32 -0.27
CA GLN A 152 16.93 2.04 0.99
C GLN A 152 17.74 1.35 2.08
N LEU A 153 17.62 0.02 2.20
CA LEU A 153 18.37 -0.78 3.17
C LEU A 153 19.88 -0.68 2.91
N ARG A 154 20.33 -0.75 1.66
CA ARG A 154 21.75 -0.51 1.33
C ARG A 154 22.26 0.86 1.74
N LYS A 155 21.46 1.92 1.52
CA LYS A 155 21.85 3.28 1.96
C LYS A 155 21.94 3.38 3.48
N GLU A 156 21.05 2.70 4.19
CA GLU A 156 21.09 2.64 5.66
C GLU A 156 22.30 1.85 6.15
N GLU A 157 22.62 0.72 5.52
CA GLU A 157 23.84 -0.05 5.77
C GLU A 157 25.10 0.79 5.55
N ASP A 158 25.18 1.52 4.43
CA ASP A 158 26.30 2.41 4.11
C ASP A 158 26.44 3.53 5.15
N GLN A 159 25.31 4.12 5.57
CA GLN A 159 25.28 5.17 6.59
C GLN A 159 25.73 4.64 7.96
N ASN A 160 25.25 3.46 8.35
CA ASN A 160 25.63 2.79 9.59
C ASN A 160 27.11 2.41 9.57
N TRP A 161 27.61 1.96 8.42
CA TRP A 161 29.03 1.64 8.23
C TRP A 161 29.91 2.88 8.39
N LEU A 162 29.52 4.01 7.80
CA LEU A 162 30.19 5.30 7.97
C LEU A 162 30.18 5.78 9.43
N GLU A 163 29.03 5.67 10.12
CA GLU A 163 28.93 6.05 11.53
C GLU A 163 29.80 5.15 12.42
N LEU A 164 29.80 3.84 12.18
CA LEU A 164 30.65 2.89 12.88
C LEU A 164 32.13 3.22 12.67
N HIS A 165 32.54 3.51 11.43
CA HIS A 165 33.90 3.91 11.11
C HIS A 165 34.33 5.16 11.88
N ALA A 166 33.49 6.20 11.90
CA ALA A 166 33.75 7.42 12.67
C ALA A 166 33.85 7.17 14.18
N LYS A 167 33.03 6.26 14.74
CA LYS A 167 33.12 5.86 16.15
C LYS A 167 34.42 5.10 16.44
N LEU A 168 34.86 4.24 15.54
CA LEU A 168 36.12 3.51 15.66
C LEU A 168 37.32 4.45 15.62
N GLU A 169 37.36 5.42 14.70
CA GLU A 169 38.40 6.45 14.67
C GLU A 169 38.46 7.25 15.98
N LYS A 170 37.30 7.65 16.51
CA LYS A 170 37.24 8.36 17.80
C LYS A 170 37.76 7.50 18.95
N LEU A 171 37.45 6.20 18.96
CA LEU A 171 37.93 5.27 19.97
C LEU A 171 39.45 5.11 19.87
N GLU A 172 40.00 5.01 18.65
CA GLU A 172 41.44 4.93 18.43
C GLU A 172 42.18 6.18 18.97
N ILE A 173 41.61 7.38 18.78
CA ILE A 173 42.16 8.62 19.36
C ILE A 173 42.16 8.55 20.89
N LEU A 174 41.04 8.15 21.50
CA LEU A 174 40.93 8.01 22.95
C LEU A 174 41.90 6.96 23.51
N GLU A 175 42.13 5.86 22.79
CA GLU A 175 43.11 4.84 23.17
C GLU A 175 44.53 5.41 23.18
N LYS A 176 44.90 6.19 22.15
CA LYS A 176 46.19 6.89 22.09
C LYS A 176 46.36 7.88 23.24
N GLU A 177 45.32 8.64 23.58
CA GLU A 177 45.33 9.57 24.72
C GLU A 177 45.47 8.81 26.06
N CYS A 178 44.78 7.69 26.24
CA CYS A 178 44.90 6.86 27.43
C CYS A 178 46.33 6.31 27.61
N LEU A 179 46.97 5.89 26.52
CA LEU A 179 48.37 5.46 26.54
C LEU A 179 49.32 6.61 26.92
N GLN A 180 49.11 7.80 26.36
CA GLN A 180 49.89 9.00 26.71
C GLN A 180 49.74 9.41 28.17
N LEU A 181 48.50 9.42 28.69
CA LEU A 181 48.22 9.70 30.09
C LEU A 181 48.85 8.66 31.01
N THR A 182 48.77 7.37 30.65
CA THR A 182 49.42 6.30 31.42
C THR A 182 50.93 6.46 31.46
N ALA A 183 51.57 6.83 30.34
CA ALA A 183 52.99 7.10 30.31
C ALA A 183 53.37 8.30 31.20
N THR A 184 52.56 9.37 31.15
CA THR A 184 52.76 10.58 31.97
C THR A 184 52.57 10.27 33.46
N GLN A 185 51.54 9.49 33.81
CA GLN A 185 51.29 9.03 35.17
C GLN A 185 52.48 8.23 35.69
N ARG A 186 53.02 7.28 34.92
CA ARG A 186 54.20 6.49 35.31
C ARG A 186 55.41 7.38 35.61
N ILE A 187 55.67 8.38 34.77
CA ILE A 187 56.77 9.33 35.00
C ILE A 187 56.55 10.12 36.30
N ALA A 188 55.31 10.54 36.58
CA ALA A 188 54.97 11.23 37.81
C ALA A 188 55.13 10.32 39.05
N GLU A 189 54.69 9.07 38.98
CA GLU A 189 54.86 8.05 40.02
C GLU A 189 56.35 7.79 40.33
N ASP A 190 57.18 7.62 39.30
CA ASP A 190 58.62 7.43 39.46
C ASP A 190 59.28 8.64 40.14
N LYS A 191 58.85 9.86 39.78
CA LYS A 191 59.34 11.10 40.39
C LYS A 191 58.91 11.22 41.86
N ILE A 192 57.67 10.85 42.19
CA ILE A 192 57.18 10.82 43.58
C ILE A 192 58.00 9.83 44.39
N LYS A 193 58.18 8.59 43.89
CA LYS A 193 58.98 7.56 44.54
C LYS A 193 60.42 8.02 44.82
N HIS A 194 61.03 8.74 43.87
CA HIS A 194 62.36 9.31 44.07
C HIS A 194 62.38 10.39 45.17
N LEU A 195 61.35 11.24 45.24
CA LEU A 195 61.23 12.26 46.28
C LEU A 195 60.96 11.63 47.65
N GLU A 196 60.13 10.58 47.73
CA GLU A 196 59.89 9.80 48.96
C GLU A 196 61.18 9.20 49.49
N GLU A 197 62.03 8.64 48.62
CA GLU A 197 63.34 8.10 49.02
C GLU A 197 64.26 9.20 49.59
N LYS A 198 64.26 10.40 48.99
CA LYS A 198 65.02 11.54 49.51
C LYS A 198 64.50 12.00 50.87
N ILE A 199 63.19 12.08 51.04
CA ILE A 199 62.56 12.45 52.31
C ILE A 199 62.93 11.44 53.41
N CYS A 200 62.86 10.13 53.13
CA CYS A 200 63.30 9.10 54.07
C CYS A 200 64.76 9.25 54.52
N LYS A 201 65.67 9.58 53.58
CA LYS A 201 67.09 9.83 53.89
C LYS A 201 67.26 11.09 54.75
N GLU A 202 66.55 12.17 54.43
CA GLU A 202 66.60 13.41 55.21
C GLU A 202 66.02 13.22 56.62
N ASP A 203 64.91 12.51 56.76
CA ASP A 203 64.31 12.19 58.06
C ASP A 203 65.24 11.32 58.91
N HIS A 204 65.96 10.37 58.30
CA HIS A 204 67.01 9.61 59.01
C HIS A 204 68.14 10.51 59.50
N GLN A 205 68.61 11.47 58.68
CA GLN A 205 69.62 12.44 59.11
C GLN A 205 69.12 13.35 60.23
N ARG A 206 67.89 13.87 60.12
CA ARG A 206 67.25 14.67 61.18
C ARG A 206 67.15 13.89 62.49
N LYS A 207 66.79 12.61 62.42
CA LYS A 207 66.77 11.71 63.58
C LYS A 207 68.15 11.56 64.22
N LEU A 208 69.20 11.36 63.43
CA LEU A 208 70.57 11.27 63.95
C LEU A 208 71.02 12.57 64.64
N ILE A 209 70.66 13.73 64.08
CA ILE A 209 70.94 15.04 64.69
C ILE A 209 70.13 15.21 65.99
N GLN A 210 68.87 14.80 66.01
CA GLN A 210 68.02 14.81 67.19
C GLN A 210 68.61 13.93 68.30
N ASP A 211 69.05 12.71 67.97
CA ASP A 211 69.67 11.78 68.91
C ASP A 211 70.96 12.38 69.49
N LYS A 212 71.85 12.95 68.65
CA LYS A 212 73.04 13.68 69.12
C LYS A 212 72.71 14.87 70.01
N SER A 213 71.68 15.64 69.67
CA SER A 213 71.23 16.79 70.48
C SER A 213 70.70 16.31 71.84
N SER A 214 69.95 15.20 71.87
CA SER A 214 69.46 14.59 73.12
C SER A 214 70.61 14.03 73.99
N GLN A 215 71.64 13.45 73.36
CA GLN A 215 72.84 12.98 74.05
C GLN A 215 73.62 14.15 74.65
N LEU A 216 73.81 15.23 73.90
CA LEU A 216 74.44 16.46 74.40
C LEU A 216 73.63 17.09 75.54
N GLN A 217 72.29 17.17 75.42
CA GLN A 217 71.44 17.69 76.48
C GLN A 217 71.53 16.84 77.76
N THR A 218 71.56 15.52 77.62
CA THR A 218 71.79 14.59 78.75
C THR A 218 73.19 14.78 79.34
N GLY A 219 74.22 14.92 78.50
CA GLY A 219 75.59 15.22 78.92
C GLY A 219 75.70 16.55 79.67
N PHE A 220 75.03 17.61 79.20
CA PHE A 220 74.93 18.89 79.92
C PHE A 220 74.17 18.76 81.23
N HIS A 221 73.11 17.95 81.29
CA HIS A 221 72.37 17.71 82.53
C HIS A 221 73.25 17.00 83.57
N ILE A 222 73.97 15.95 83.17
CA ILE A 222 74.94 15.25 84.02
C ILE A 222 76.06 16.20 84.46
N ASN A 223 76.63 16.98 83.53
CA ASN A 223 77.68 17.95 83.85
C ASN A 223 77.18 19.04 84.81
N ARG A 224 75.95 19.55 84.61
CA ARG A 224 75.29 20.47 85.55
C ARG A 224 75.17 19.85 86.94
N ILE A 225 74.72 18.59 87.05
CA ILE A 225 74.62 17.88 88.33
C ILE A 225 76.00 17.75 88.98
N LEU A 226 77.04 17.37 88.23
CA LEU A 226 78.42 17.26 88.73
C LEU A 226 78.96 18.60 89.23
N MET A 227 78.79 19.69 88.48
CA MET A 227 79.22 21.04 88.87
C MET A 227 78.44 21.56 90.07
N SER A 228 77.13 21.30 90.15
CA SER A 228 76.33 21.59 91.34
C SER A 228 76.74 20.74 92.56
N SER A 229 77.35 19.57 92.35
CA SER A 229 77.89 18.73 93.42
C SER A 229 79.31 19.14 93.85
N ALA A 230 80.08 19.78 92.97
CA ALA A 230 81.41 20.34 93.28
C ALA A 230 81.33 21.74 93.90
N THR A 231 80.30 22.52 93.57
CA THR A 231 80.00 23.82 94.18
C THR A 231 78.99 23.64 95.31
N SER A 232 79.39 22.98 96.38
CA SER A 232 78.67 22.99 97.66
C SER A 232 79.61 23.40 98.80
N GLN A 233 80.04 24.65 98.81
CA GLN A 233 80.28 25.38 100.05
C GLN A 233 79.93 26.86 99.87
N HIS A 234 79.10 27.34 100.79
CA HIS A 234 78.81 28.74 101.13
C HIS A 234 77.81 29.54 100.26
N GLU A 235 76.58 29.65 100.78
CA GLU A 235 75.78 30.90 100.82
C GLU A 235 76.36 31.80 101.93
N PRO A 236 76.38 33.16 101.84
CA PRO A 236 75.20 33.92 102.26
C PRO A 236 74.98 35.34 101.65
N GLU A 237 73.71 35.74 101.64
CA GLU A 237 73.08 36.98 102.14
C GLU A 237 73.79 38.37 102.19
N ASN A 238 73.07 39.36 101.62
CA ASN A 238 72.66 40.69 102.16
C ASN A 238 73.56 41.97 102.10
N GLU A 239 73.00 42.97 101.39
CA GLU A 239 72.69 44.36 101.82
C GLU A 239 73.65 45.59 101.63
N ASN A 240 73.04 46.65 101.03
CA ASN A 240 73.22 48.12 101.17
C ASN A 240 74.52 48.79 100.63
N GLY A 241 74.55 49.93 99.89
CA GLY A 241 73.57 50.89 99.38
C GLY A 241 74.21 52.28 99.15
N LYS A 242 73.77 52.98 98.08
CA LYS A 242 73.84 54.45 97.75
C LYS A 242 75.05 54.95 96.92
N LYS A 243 74.99 55.88 95.95
CA LYS A 243 74.00 56.65 95.12
C LYS A 243 74.86 57.38 94.04
N LYS A 244 74.48 57.59 92.77
CA LYS A 244 73.62 58.69 92.23
C LYS A 244 73.36 58.50 90.71
N LYS A 245 72.21 59.05 90.27
CA LYS A 245 71.43 58.92 89.00
C LYS A 245 71.74 60.07 87.97
N PRO A 246 70.92 60.38 86.92
CA PRO A 246 69.92 59.62 86.11
C PRO A 246 70.01 59.83 84.56
N LYS A 247 69.23 59.08 83.76
CA LYS A 247 68.29 59.65 82.76
C LYS A 247 67.27 58.60 82.24
N LYS A 248 66.04 59.08 82.03
CA LYS A 248 64.75 58.43 81.67
C LYS A 248 64.81 57.74 80.29
N THR A 249 64.01 56.72 79.93
CA THR A 249 62.54 56.80 79.76
C THR A 249 61.89 55.40 79.51
N ASN A 250 60.88 55.09 80.32
CA ASN A 250 59.67 54.23 80.21
C ASN A 250 59.69 52.70 79.89
N PRO A 251 58.95 51.90 80.69
CA PRO A 251 58.65 50.48 80.46
C PRO A 251 57.18 50.21 80.10
N THR A 252 56.90 49.12 79.39
CA THR A 252 55.58 48.46 79.48
C THR A 252 55.71 46.96 79.23
N MET A 253 55.60 46.16 80.29
CA MET A 253 55.20 44.76 80.17
C MET A 253 53.69 44.68 80.01
N LYS A 254 53.18 43.83 79.10
CA LYS A 254 51.97 43.03 79.36
C LYS A 254 52.06 41.65 78.71
N LYS A 255 51.84 40.68 79.59
CA LYS A 255 51.59 39.24 79.40
C LYS A 255 50.41 38.99 78.46
N MET A 256 50.49 37.86 77.76
CA MET A 256 49.41 36.96 77.29
C MET A 256 48.01 37.55 77.12
N HIS A 257 47.53 37.53 75.87
CA HIS A 257 46.15 37.15 75.61
C HIS A 257 46.10 36.21 74.41
N LEU A 258 45.55 35.02 74.64
CA LEU A 258 45.11 34.09 73.61
C LEU A 258 44.06 34.80 72.76
N SER A 259 44.39 35.11 71.51
CA SER A 259 43.45 35.63 70.54
C SER A 259 42.80 34.46 69.81
N GLN A 260 41.74 33.96 70.45
CA GLN A 260 40.47 33.59 69.85
C GLN A 260 40.45 33.56 68.31
N LEU A 261 40.37 32.35 67.77
CA LEU A 261 39.93 32.04 66.41
C LEU A 261 38.68 32.86 66.06
N HIS A 262 38.84 33.82 65.17
CA HIS A 262 37.74 34.41 64.42
C HIS A 262 38.09 34.26 62.93
N VAL A 263 37.69 33.14 62.35
CA VAL A 263 37.70 32.96 60.89
C VAL A 263 36.56 33.82 60.35
N LYS A 264 36.89 34.98 59.79
CA LYS A 264 35.96 35.64 58.87
C LYS A 264 35.83 34.76 57.64
N ALA A 265 34.63 34.24 57.40
CA ALA A 265 34.27 33.58 56.17
C ALA A 265 34.47 34.58 55.02
N GLY A 266 35.41 34.27 54.11
CA GLY A 266 35.61 35.05 52.90
C GLY A 266 37.06 35.30 52.48
N GLU A 267 37.96 34.32 52.62
CA GLU A 267 39.21 34.31 51.84
C GLU A 267 39.74 32.88 51.77
N LEU A 268 39.50 32.19 50.66
CA LEU A 268 40.12 30.89 50.36
C LEU A 268 41.37 31.15 49.50
N PRO A 269 42.56 30.71 49.92
CA PRO A 269 43.77 30.84 49.13
C PRO A 269 43.87 29.64 48.19
N PHE A 270 43.19 29.68 47.05
CA PHE A 270 43.65 28.93 45.88
C PHE A 270 43.34 29.72 44.62
N VAL A 271 44.41 30.16 43.98
CA VAL A 271 44.40 30.65 42.60
C VAL A 271 44.19 29.44 41.70
N ALA A 272 42.98 29.27 41.19
CA ALA A 272 42.69 28.35 40.09
C ALA A 272 42.80 29.10 38.75
N GLY A 273 43.68 28.61 37.87
CA GLY A 273 43.66 28.88 36.44
C GLY A 273 44.39 30.16 35.98
N LYS A 274 45.66 30.02 35.58
CA LYS A 274 46.21 30.83 34.48
C LYS A 274 46.20 29.97 33.23
N SER A 275 45.26 30.24 32.33
CA SER A 275 45.37 29.85 30.93
C SER A 275 45.14 31.10 30.09
N VAL A 276 46.20 31.53 29.42
CA VAL A 276 46.13 32.50 28.32
C VAL A 276 45.68 31.73 27.08
N SER A 277 44.37 31.73 26.81
CA SER A 277 43.86 31.54 25.45
C SER A 277 42.49 32.19 25.33
N SER A 278 42.34 32.99 24.29
CA SER A 278 41.14 33.76 23.98
C SER A 278 40.02 32.85 23.50
N SER A 279 38.82 33.04 24.05
CA SER A 279 37.49 32.50 23.68
C SER A 279 36.90 31.49 24.68
N HIS A 280 35.65 31.76 25.05
CA HIS A 280 34.74 31.04 25.96
C HIS A 280 34.72 31.53 27.42
N SER A 281 33.87 32.52 27.68
CA SER A 281 33.38 32.85 29.03
C SER A 281 32.64 31.66 29.63
N VAL A 282 33.20 31.04 30.67
CA VAL A 282 32.46 30.14 31.57
C VAL A 282 32.24 30.88 32.88
N SER A 283 31.17 31.66 32.96
CA SER A 283 30.61 32.05 34.25
C SER A 283 29.90 30.82 34.82
N ALA A 284 30.65 30.00 35.57
CA ALA A 284 30.04 28.98 36.41
C ALA A 284 29.21 29.72 37.47
N ASN A 285 27.89 29.77 37.27
CA ASN A 285 26.96 30.35 38.23
C ASN A 285 27.10 29.58 39.55
N ILE A 286 27.66 30.23 40.56
CA ILE A 286 27.87 29.64 41.90
C ILE A 286 26.56 29.06 42.46
N GLN A 287 25.40 29.61 42.08
CA GLN A 287 24.09 29.07 42.45
C GLN A 287 23.79 27.70 41.81
N SER A 288 24.23 27.43 40.56
CA SER A 288 24.01 26.13 39.91
C SER A 288 24.94 25.05 40.46
N VAL A 289 26.19 25.42 40.75
CA VAL A 289 27.16 24.52 41.41
C VAL A 289 26.69 24.19 42.84
N LEU A 290 26.23 25.17 43.62
CA LEU A 290 25.63 24.92 44.94
C LEU A 290 24.36 24.08 44.87
N HIS A 291 23.50 24.27 43.85
CA HIS A 291 22.29 23.48 43.66
C HIS A 291 22.62 22.00 43.35
N ILE A 292 23.61 21.74 42.50
CA ILE A 292 24.09 20.38 42.21
C ILE A 292 24.73 19.73 43.44
N MET A 293 25.47 20.50 44.25
CA MET A 293 26.07 20.02 45.50
C MET A 293 25.05 19.81 46.63
N LYS A 294 23.98 20.61 46.68
CA LYS A 294 22.95 20.54 47.73
C LYS A 294 21.97 19.37 47.51
N HIS A 295 21.82 18.91 46.27
CA HIS A 295 20.88 17.84 45.91
C HIS A 295 21.54 16.49 45.58
N ARG A 296 22.80 16.28 45.99
CA ARG A 296 23.45 14.96 45.91
C ARG A 296 24.16 14.59 47.19
N ASN A 297 23.79 13.44 47.73
CA ASN A 297 24.53 12.62 48.70
C ASN A 297 23.94 11.19 48.65
N PRO A 298 24.67 10.14 49.08
CA PRO A 298 26.05 9.76 48.72
C PRO A 298 26.18 8.21 48.53
N CYS A 299 27.24 7.69 47.89
CA CYS A 299 27.92 6.43 48.31
C CYS A 299 29.14 6.02 47.43
N ILE A 300 30.32 6.38 47.93
CA ILE A 300 31.50 5.54 48.24
C ILE A 300 31.71 4.21 47.49
N SER A 301 32.82 4.17 46.73
CA SER A 301 33.87 3.13 46.65
C SER A 301 33.62 1.74 47.27
N SER A 302 33.77 0.66 46.48
CA SER A 302 35.02 -0.13 46.47
C SER A 302 34.90 -1.49 45.75
N GLN A 303 35.98 -1.81 45.01
CA GLN A 303 36.61 -3.14 44.93
C GLN A 303 35.91 -4.28 44.15
N ARG A 304 36.27 -4.36 42.85
CA ARG A 304 36.28 -5.63 42.11
C ARG A 304 37.47 -6.50 42.56
N LYS A 305 37.20 -7.69 43.09
CA LYS A 305 38.07 -8.87 42.96
C LYS A 305 37.26 -10.07 42.45
N ARG A 306 37.61 -10.49 41.25
CA ARG A 306 37.81 -11.87 40.74
C ARG A 306 36.95 -13.00 41.35
N GLY A 307 36.25 -13.74 40.49
CA GLY A 307 35.83 -15.11 40.77
C GLY A 307 34.92 -15.67 39.67
N ALA A 308 35.41 -16.69 38.96
CA ALA A 308 34.67 -17.43 37.94
C ALA A 308 33.76 -18.51 38.57
N THR A 309 32.91 -19.07 37.70
CA THR A 309 32.22 -20.39 37.76
C THR A 309 30.80 -20.47 38.34
N SER A 310 29.94 -21.13 37.55
CA SER A 310 28.74 -21.93 37.89
C SER A 310 27.58 -21.20 38.58
N GLY A 311 26.29 -21.38 38.27
CA GLY A 311 25.57 -22.35 37.46
C GLY A 311 24.10 -22.34 37.92
N ILE A 312 23.18 -22.47 36.96
CA ILE A 312 21.83 -23.06 37.06
C ILE A 312 20.84 -22.49 38.11
N CYS A 313 19.70 -21.98 37.62
CA CYS A 313 18.39 -22.35 38.19
C CYS A 313 17.39 -22.59 37.06
N ARG A 314 17.01 -23.86 36.89
CA ARG A 314 15.86 -24.34 36.12
C ARG A 314 14.64 -24.31 37.05
N HIS A 315 13.49 -23.87 36.56
CA HIS A 315 12.10 -24.29 36.84
C HIS A 315 11.23 -23.34 35.96
N SER A 316 10.13 -23.66 35.28
CA SER A 316 9.27 -24.84 35.08
C SER A 316 8.35 -24.44 33.90
N ALA A 317 8.43 -25.11 32.74
CA ALA A 317 7.44 -26.05 32.21
C ALA A 317 6.17 -25.47 31.56
N LEU A 318 6.01 -25.87 30.28
CA LEU A 318 4.77 -26.34 29.65
C LEU A 318 3.77 -25.31 29.07
N SER A 319 3.87 -25.09 27.74
CA SER A 319 2.67 -25.09 26.90
C SER A 319 2.99 -25.62 25.49
N LYS A 320 2.71 -26.91 25.30
CA LYS A 320 2.38 -27.46 23.98
C LYS A 320 0.95 -27.04 23.69
N TYR A 321 0.70 -26.38 22.56
CA TYR A 321 -0.60 -26.45 21.91
C TYR A 321 -0.40 -26.72 20.42
N VAL A 322 -0.84 -27.91 20.02
CA VAL A 322 -1.12 -28.27 18.63
C VAL A 322 -2.55 -27.82 18.37
N SER A 323 -2.78 -27.06 17.30
CA SER A 323 -4.07 -27.07 16.63
C SER A 323 -3.89 -26.72 15.16
N SER A 324 -4.10 -27.73 14.32
CA SER A 324 -4.37 -27.56 12.90
C SER A 324 -5.87 -27.31 12.73
N CYS A 325 -6.25 -26.30 11.95
CA CYS A 325 -7.47 -26.40 11.14
C CYS A 325 -7.39 -25.49 9.91
N SER A 326 -7.42 -26.14 8.75
CA SER A 326 -7.72 -25.56 7.46
C SER A 326 -9.24 -25.47 7.33
N THR A 327 -9.79 -24.26 7.29
CA THR A 327 -11.04 -23.91 6.59
C THR A 327 -11.06 -22.41 6.35
N SER A 328 -11.21 -22.00 5.09
CA SER A 328 -11.13 -20.62 4.60
C SER A 328 -12.14 -19.68 5.28
N PRO A 329 -11.73 -18.68 6.08
CA PRO A 329 -12.64 -17.68 6.59
C PRO A 329 -12.69 -16.46 5.66
N THR A 330 -13.86 -15.85 5.57
CA THR A 330 -14.04 -14.54 4.96
C THR A 330 -13.07 -13.56 5.64
N ALA A 331 -12.17 -12.94 4.85
CA ALA A 331 -11.00 -12.18 5.33
C ALA A 331 -11.28 -11.10 6.40
N THR A 332 -12.54 -10.70 6.60
CA THR A 332 -12.94 -9.75 7.65
C THR A 332 -13.05 -10.36 9.05
N ARG A 333 -13.39 -11.66 9.19
CA ARG A 333 -13.57 -12.30 10.50
C ARG A 333 -12.21 -12.58 11.15
N SER A 334 -11.27 -13.11 10.35
CA SER A 334 -9.88 -13.37 10.74
C SER A 334 -9.10 -12.13 11.20
N LEU A 335 -9.39 -10.94 10.68
CA LEU A 335 -8.73 -9.70 11.12
C LEU A 335 -9.21 -9.23 12.50
N SER A 336 -10.51 -9.35 12.77
CA SER A 336 -11.08 -9.02 14.08
C SER A 336 -10.61 -10.00 15.15
N ASP A 337 -10.53 -11.29 14.82
CA ASP A 337 -10.00 -12.33 15.71
C ASP A 337 -8.51 -12.08 16.04
N LEU A 338 -7.71 -11.67 15.04
CA LEU A 338 -6.31 -11.29 15.25
C LEU A 338 -6.17 -10.04 16.13
N LEU A 339 -7.02 -9.03 15.92
CA LEU A 339 -7.02 -7.82 16.75
C LEU A 339 -7.33 -8.14 18.21
N LEU A 340 -8.31 -9.01 18.47
CA LEU A 340 -8.65 -9.46 19.82
C LEU A 340 -7.46 -10.19 20.47
N ALA A 341 -6.84 -11.14 19.77
CA ALA A 341 -5.67 -11.85 20.28
C ALA A 341 -4.51 -10.89 20.63
N THR A 342 -4.23 -9.90 19.77
CA THR A 342 -3.17 -8.91 20.06
C THR A 342 -3.52 -7.99 21.23
N GLN A 343 -4.80 -7.74 21.49
CA GLN A 343 -5.25 -6.97 22.66
C GLN A 343 -5.11 -7.80 23.94
N ASP A 344 -5.45 -9.08 23.91
CA ASP A 344 -5.29 -9.98 25.04
C ASP A 344 -3.81 -10.15 25.42
N GLU A 345 -2.92 -10.27 24.44
CA GLU A 345 -1.47 -10.30 24.65
C GLU A 345 -0.93 -9.00 25.29
N LEU A 346 -1.45 -7.84 24.87
CA LEU A 346 -1.10 -6.56 25.52
C LEU A 346 -1.64 -6.51 26.96
N GLY A 347 -2.83 -7.06 27.20
CA GLY A 347 -3.39 -7.22 28.54
C GLY A 347 -2.52 -8.10 29.43
N GLN A 348 -2.03 -9.22 28.92
CA GLN A 348 -1.12 -10.13 29.62
C GLN A 348 0.19 -9.43 29.98
N MET A 349 0.83 -8.74 29.03
CA MET A 349 2.06 -7.98 29.31
C MET A 349 1.81 -6.81 30.30
N SER A 350 0.63 -6.20 30.30
CA SER A 350 0.27 -5.17 31.27
C SER A 350 0.15 -5.73 32.69
N PHE A 351 -0.33 -6.97 32.81
CA PHE A 351 -0.36 -7.67 34.10
C PHE A 351 1.06 -8.00 34.58
N GLU A 352 1.91 -8.53 33.71
CA GLU A 352 3.34 -8.79 33.99
C GLU A 352 4.08 -7.50 34.39
N HIS A 353 3.76 -6.37 33.75
CA HIS A 353 4.32 -5.06 34.10
C HIS A 353 3.96 -4.63 35.52
N GLN A 354 2.70 -4.84 35.92
CA GLN A 354 2.23 -4.55 37.27
C GLN A 354 2.88 -5.49 38.32
N GLU A 355 3.10 -6.76 37.96
CA GLU A 355 3.75 -7.76 38.80
C GLU A 355 5.25 -7.46 38.99
N LEU A 356 5.97 -7.13 37.91
CA LEU A 356 7.37 -6.71 37.99
C LEU A 356 7.54 -5.43 38.82
N LEU A 357 6.65 -4.45 38.68
CA LEU A 357 6.66 -3.24 39.53
C LEU A 357 6.50 -3.58 41.01
N LYS A 358 5.63 -4.54 41.33
CA LYS A 358 5.43 -5.00 42.70
C LYS A 358 6.67 -5.73 43.23
N GLN A 359 7.30 -6.57 42.41
CA GLN A 359 8.54 -7.27 42.77
C GLN A 359 9.71 -6.29 43.00
N ILE A 360 9.83 -5.24 42.19
CA ILE A 360 10.82 -4.17 42.39
C ILE A 360 10.60 -3.49 43.75
N GLN A 361 9.34 -3.18 44.10
CA GLN A 361 9.00 -2.51 45.36
C GLN A 361 9.23 -3.40 46.59
N GLU A 362 9.06 -4.72 46.46
CA GLU A 362 9.24 -5.69 47.55
C GLU A 362 10.71 -6.13 47.73
N THR A 363 11.56 -5.93 46.73
CA THR A 363 12.96 -6.41 46.74
C THR A 363 13.90 -5.39 47.40
N GLN A 364 14.60 -5.81 48.46
CA GLN A 364 15.62 -5.00 49.15
C GLN A 364 17.05 -5.17 48.58
N ASP A 365 17.29 -6.22 47.77
CA ASP A 365 18.61 -6.47 47.17
C ASP A 365 18.82 -5.57 45.94
N SER A 366 19.80 -4.67 46.02
CA SER A 366 20.17 -3.73 44.96
C SER A 366 20.51 -4.40 43.63
N ARG A 367 21.07 -5.62 43.62
CA ARG A 367 21.43 -6.29 42.35
C ARG A 367 20.23 -6.91 41.65
N VAL A 368 19.29 -7.44 42.42
CA VAL A 368 18.03 -8.00 41.89
C VAL A 368 17.12 -6.87 41.45
N HIS A 369 17.13 -5.74 42.18
CA HIS A 369 16.41 -4.53 41.80
C HIS A 369 16.81 -4.01 40.41
N GLU A 370 18.12 -3.82 40.15
CA GLU A 370 18.62 -3.40 38.83
C GLU A 370 18.25 -4.39 37.70
N GLY A 371 18.22 -5.69 38.00
CA GLY A 371 17.81 -6.72 37.04
C GLY A 371 16.33 -6.65 36.68
N LEU A 372 15.47 -6.50 37.69
CA LEU A 372 14.02 -6.36 37.50
C LEU A 372 13.66 -5.04 36.80
N GLU A 373 14.38 -3.95 37.07
CA GLU A 373 14.22 -2.68 36.35
C GLU A 373 14.56 -2.81 34.86
N GLN A 374 15.63 -3.54 34.52
CA GLN A 374 15.97 -3.83 33.13
C GLN A 374 14.92 -4.70 32.43
N GLU A 375 14.38 -5.70 33.13
CA GLU A 375 13.30 -6.55 32.61
C GLU A 375 12.01 -5.74 32.38
N LEU A 376 11.69 -4.83 33.31
CA LEU A 376 10.58 -3.90 33.18
C LEU A 376 10.75 -2.97 31.97
N ASP A 377 11.94 -2.40 31.77
CA ASP A 377 12.26 -1.55 30.61
C ASP A 377 12.14 -2.32 29.28
N CYS A 378 12.57 -3.58 29.27
CA CYS A 378 12.39 -4.47 28.12
C CYS A 378 10.90 -4.76 27.86
N LEU A 379 10.12 -5.02 28.90
CA LEU A 379 8.68 -5.28 28.80
C LEU A 379 7.91 -4.04 28.31
N VAL A 380 8.25 -2.85 28.79
CA VAL A 380 7.64 -1.58 28.33
C VAL A 380 7.87 -1.39 26.83
N LYS A 381 9.08 -1.62 26.34
CA LYS A 381 9.37 -1.56 24.89
C LYS A 381 8.53 -2.56 24.10
N GLN A 382 8.31 -3.76 24.63
CA GLN A 382 7.44 -4.75 23.99
C GLN A 382 5.96 -4.34 24.00
N MET A 383 5.48 -3.75 25.10
CA MET A 383 4.13 -3.18 25.20
C MET A 383 3.91 -2.05 24.18
N GLU A 384 4.90 -1.17 24.00
CA GLU A 384 4.87 -0.10 22.98
C GLU A 384 4.77 -0.69 21.57
N ILE A 385 5.61 -1.67 21.24
CA ILE A 385 5.60 -2.35 19.93
C ILE A 385 4.25 -3.02 19.66
N LYS A 386 3.67 -3.72 20.65
CA LYS A 386 2.33 -4.31 20.49
C LYS A 386 1.23 -3.24 20.39
N GLY A 387 1.35 -2.14 21.11
CA GLY A 387 0.46 -0.98 20.99
C GLY A 387 0.47 -0.38 19.57
N GLU A 388 1.64 -0.31 18.95
CA GLU A 388 1.77 0.06 17.54
C GLU A 388 1.13 -0.97 16.59
N GLN A 389 1.31 -2.26 16.87
CA GLN A 389 0.70 -3.34 16.09
C GLN A 389 -0.83 -3.24 16.12
N ILE A 390 -1.42 -3.03 17.30
CA ILE A 390 -2.86 -2.82 17.47
C ILE A 390 -3.29 -1.57 16.69
N SER A 391 -2.54 -0.47 16.78
CA SER A 391 -2.83 0.76 16.04
C SER A 391 -2.82 0.55 14.52
N LYS A 392 -1.88 -0.24 13.99
CA LYS A 392 -1.81 -0.63 12.57
C LYS A 392 -3.00 -1.51 12.19
N LEU A 393 -3.38 -2.49 13.02
CA LEU A 393 -4.52 -3.36 12.79
C LEU A 393 -5.87 -2.60 12.78
N ILE A 394 -6.10 -1.70 13.74
CA ILE A 394 -7.30 -0.84 13.79
C ILE A 394 -7.39 0.04 12.54
N LYS A 395 -6.27 0.65 12.12
CA LYS A 395 -6.22 1.47 10.89
C LYS A 395 -6.58 0.65 9.66
N HIS A 396 -6.04 -0.57 9.55
CA HIS A 396 -6.36 -1.48 8.46
C HIS A 396 -7.84 -1.89 8.47
N GLU A 397 -8.39 -2.24 9.63
CA GLU A 397 -9.79 -2.60 9.78
C GLU A 397 -10.73 -1.44 9.37
N ALA A 398 -10.39 -0.20 9.76
CA ALA A 398 -11.12 0.99 9.35
C ALA A 398 -11.04 1.23 7.83
N ALA A 399 -9.88 1.01 7.20
CA ALA A 399 -9.69 1.11 5.76
C ALA A 399 -10.53 0.08 5.00
N VAL A 400 -10.53 -1.17 5.45
CA VAL A 400 -11.35 -2.26 4.89
C VAL A 400 -12.84 -1.93 5.02
N ARG A 401 -13.29 -1.43 6.18
CA ARG A 401 -14.68 -1.02 6.40
C ARG A 401 -15.09 0.15 5.50
N LYS A 402 -14.20 1.13 5.29
CA LYS A 402 -14.40 2.27 4.37
C LYS A 402 -14.51 1.81 2.92
N LEU A 403 -13.65 0.86 2.50
CA LEU A 403 -13.68 0.27 1.16
C LEU A 403 -14.99 -0.51 0.93
N LYS A 404 -15.40 -1.34 1.91
CA LYS A 404 -16.67 -2.09 1.86
C LYS A 404 -17.88 -1.15 1.69
N ARG A 405 -17.91 -0.04 2.43
CA ARG A 405 -18.96 1.00 2.29
C ARG A 405 -18.94 1.68 0.91
N LYS A 406 -17.77 1.99 0.34
CA LYS A 406 -17.66 2.56 -1.01
C LYS A 406 -18.17 1.59 -2.08
N THR A 407 -17.79 0.31 -1.99
CA THR A 407 -18.26 -0.75 -2.88
C THR A 407 -19.78 -0.95 -2.76
N GLN A 408 -20.33 -0.89 -1.55
CA GLN A 408 -21.78 -0.98 -1.33
C GLN A 408 -22.54 0.23 -1.89
N LYS A 409 -22.02 1.46 -1.73
CA LYS A 409 -22.60 2.68 -2.34
C LYS A 409 -22.57 2.65 -3.86
N LEU A 410 -21.52 2.07 -4.46
CA LEU A 410 -21.44 1.86 -5.90
C LEU A 410 -22.48 0.83 -6.37
N LYS A 411 -22.65 -0.26 -5.62
CA LYS A 411 -23.72 -1.26 -5.86
C LYS A 411 -25.12 -0.64 -5.73
N GLN A 412 -25.36 0.23 -4.75
CA GLN A 412 -26.63 0.93 -4.57
C GLN A 412 -26.90 2.00 -5.64
N ARG A 413 -25.87 2.71 -6.12
CA ARG A 413 -26.01 3.63 -7.27
C ARG A 413 -26.30 2.88 -8.57
N ALA A 414 -25.73 1.69 -8.76
CA ALA A 414 -26.05 0.83 -9.90
C ALA A 414 -27.49 0.30 -9.85
N THR A 415 -28.05 0.04 -8.67
CA THR A 415 -29.46 -0.37 -8.52
C THR A 415 -30.43 0.82 -8.60
N HIS A 416 -30.07 2.02 -8.14
CA HIS A 416 -30.94 3.20 -8.19
C HIS A 416 -31.04 3.83 -9.60
N VAL A 417 -30.09 3.56 -10.50
CA VAL A 417 -30.19 3.93 -11.93
C VAL A 417 -31.22 3.07 -12.67
N LYS A 418 -31.63 1.92 -12.12
CA LYS A 418 -32.62 1.01 -12.73
C LYS A 418 -34.08 1.32 -12.35
N LEU A 419 -34.33 2.32 -11.50
CA LEU A 419 -35.67 2.62 -10.94
C LEU A 419 -36.29 3.95 -11.41
N LYS A 420 -35.70 4.61 -12.41
CA LYS A 420 -36.33 5.76 -13.11
C LYS A 420 -36.65 5.41 -14.56
N CYS A 421 -37.53 4.44 -14.77
CA CYS A 421 -38.31 4.32 -16.00
C CYS A 421 -39.55 3.47 -15.71
N GLY A 422 -40.74 4.08 -15.84
CA GLY A 422 -42.01 3.37 -16.01
C GLY A 422 -42.92 3.32 -14.78
N ASP A 423 -43.82 4.29 -14.66
CA ASP A 423 -45.16 4.04 -14.14
C ASP A 423 -45.98 3.38 -15.27
N GLN A 424 -46.45 2.15 -15.05
CA GLN A 424 -47.85 1.69 -15.20
C GLN A 424 -47.97 0.15 -15.31
N LYS A 425 -48.83 -0.38 -14.43
CA LYS A 425 -49.79 -1.50 -14.59
C LYS A 425 -49.32 -2.97 -14.73
N GLU A 426 -49.69 -3.70 -13.67
CA GLU A 426 -50.42 -4.99 -13.61
C GLU A 426 -49.77 -6.34 -14.01
N ALA A 427 -49.85 -7.24 -13.01
CA ALA A 427 -50.17 -8.68 -13.02
C ALA A 427 -49.15 -9.77 -13.43
N THR A 428 -48.96 -10.67 -12.44
CA THR A 428 -48.78 -12.14 -12.50
C THR A 428 -47.50 -12.78 -13.06
N GLU A 429 -46.68 -13.24 -12.11
CA GLU A 429 -46.28 -14.65 -11.83
C GLU A 429 -45.45 -15.51 -12.82
N ILE A 430 -44.41 -16.14 -12.23
CA ILE A 430 -43.74 -17.42 -12.51
C ILE A 430 -42.44 -17.47 -13.38
N ALA A 431 -41.37 -17.89 -12.68
CA ALA A 431 -40.20 -18.74 -13.02
C ALA A 431 -39.12 -18.36 -14.05
N VAL A 432 -37.89 -18.28 -13.50
CA VAL A 432 -36.61 -18.90 -13.95
C VAL A 432 -36.19 -18.73 -15.42
N THR A 433 -35.11 -17.99 -15.66
CA THR A 433 -33.86 -18.51 -16.28
C THR A 433 -32.78 -17.44 -16.40
N LEU A 434 -31.55 -17.91 -16.21
CA LEU A 434 -30.26 -17.29 -16.47
C LEU A 434 -30.16 -16.76 -17.92
N LYS A 435 -29.90 -15.45 -18.12
CA LYS A 435 -29.12 -14.99 -19.29
C LYS A 435 -28.56 -13.58 -19.15
N GLU A 436 -27.27 -13.48 -19.45
CA GLU A 436 -26.48 -12.28 -19.58
C GLU A 436 -27.11 -11.28 -20.57
N SER A 437 -27.17 -10.00 -20.20
CA SER A 437 -27.50 -8.92 -21.11
C SER A 437 -26.35 -7.92 -21.20
N LYS A 438 -25.79 -7.84 -22.42
CA LYS A 438 -24.87 -6.82 -22.91
C LYS A 438 -25.50 -5.43 -22.72
N SER A 439 -24.93 -4.60 -21.86
CA SER A 439 -25.28 -3.18 -21.80
C SER A 439 -24.48 -2.40 -22.87
N LYS A 440 -25.16 -2.03 -23.96
CA LYS A 440 -24.69 -1.02 -24.91
C LYS A 440 -24.42 0.30 -24.16
N SER A 441 -23.17 0.75 -24.12
CA SER A 441 -22.82 2.08 -23.63
C SER A 441 -23.18 3.13 -24.68
N CYS A 442 -23.92 4.17 -24.27
CA CYS A 442 -24.32 5.28 -25.13
C CYS A 442 -23.12 6.00 -25.77
N PRO A 443 -23.11 6.22 -27.10
CA PRO A 443 -22.02 6.90 -27.81
C PRO A 443 -22.23 8.42 -27.73
N GLY A 444 -21.76 9.07 -26.66
CA GLY A 444 -21.94 10.53 -26.53
C GLY A 444 -20.85 11.26 -25.75
N GLN A 445 -20.27 10.65 -24.72
CA GLN A 445 -19.31 11.35 -23.87
C GLN A 445 -17.88 11.41 -24.45
N LYS A 446 -17.41 10.36 -25.14
CA LYS A 446 -16.06 10.34 -25.76
C LYS A 446 -15.93 11.29 -26.97
N SER A 447 -17.05 11.61 -27.62
CA SER A 447 -17.10 12.51 -28.80
C SER A 447 -16.83 13.98 -28.44
N ARG A 448 -17.25 14.43 -27.24
CA ARG A 448 -16.99 15.81 -26.80
C ARG A 448 -15.53 16.05 -26.43
N SER A 449 -14.87 15.09 -25.77
CA SER A 449 -13.45 15.18 -25.43
C SER A 449 -12.56 15.11 -26.67
N SER A 450 -12.90 14.26 -27.65
CA SER A 450 -12.15 14.20 -28.92
C SER A 450 -12.35 15.44 -29.79
N LEU A 451 -13.56 16.03 -29.80
CA LEU A 451 -13.81 17.30 -30.47
C LEU A 451 -13.10 18.48 -29.79
N GLN A 452 -13.02 18.49 -28.46
CA GLN A 452 -12.23 19.50 -27.74
C GLN A 452 -10.74 19.35 -28.06
N LEU A 453 -10.21 18.13 -28.08
CA LEU A 453 -8.82 17.87 -28.45
C LEU A 453 -8.52 18.28 -29.90
N LEU A 454 -9.42 17.98 -30.84
CA LEU A 454 -9.29 18.42 -32.23
C LEU A 454 -9.33 19.94 -32.38
N LYS A 455 -10.18 20.63 -31.60
CA LYS A 455 -10.21 22.09 -31.57
C LYS A 455 -8.93 22.68 -30.98
N THR A 456 -8.35 22.07 -29.93
CA THR A 456 -7.07 22.54 -29.37
C THR A 456 -5.91 22.29 -30.31
N VAL A 457 -5.87 21.15 -31.00
CA VAL A 457 -4.85 20.85 -32.01
C VAL A 457 -4.97 21.79 -33.21
N ARG A 458 -6.18 22.05 -33.71
CA ARG A 458 -6.39 23.02 -34.79
C ARG A 458 -5.99 24.45 -34.37
N LYS A 459 -6.24 24.82 -33.12
CA LYS A 459 -5.83 26.13 -32.58
C LYS A 459 -4.30 26.24 -32.47
N LEU A 460 -3.63 25.17 -32.07
CA LEU A 460 -2.17 25.07 -32.02
C LEU A 460 -1.56 25.11 -33.43
N GLN A 461 -2.17 24.43 -34.39
CA GLN A 461 -1.77 24.43 -35.79
C GLN A 461 -1.95 25.81 -36.45
N SER A 462 -2.96 26.59 -36.04
CA SER A 462 -3.15 27.97 -36.51
C SER A 462 -2.29 29.00 -35.77
N SER A 463 -1.75 28.67 -34.59
CA SER A 463 -0.86 29.57 -33.83
C SER A 463 0.61 29.37 -34.19
N LEU A 464 0.98 28.23 -34.78
CA LEU A 464 2.31 27.97 -35.33
C LEU A 464 2.43 28.67 -36.69
N LYS A 465 3.18 29.78 -36.74
CA LYS A 465 3.59 30.38 -38.01
C LYS A 465 4.78 29.60 -38.58
N LYS A 466 4.97 29.66 -39.90
CA LYS A 466 6.01 28.92 -40.65
C LYS A 466 7.46 29.20 -40.20
N ASP A 467 7.67 30.19 -39.33
CA ASP A 467 8.98 30.61 -38.84
C ASP A 467 9.36 30.01 -37.47
N ASP A 468 8.48 29.22 -36.82
CA ASP A 468 8.75 28.58 -35.52
C ASP A 468 9.26 27.12 -35.64
N VAL A 469 9.62 26.69 -36.84
CA VAL A 469 10.27 25.39 -37.08
C VAL A 469 11.68 25.66 -37.60
N ILE A 470 12.64 25.77 -36.66
CA ILE A 470 14.08 25.62 -36.92
C ILE A 470 14.46 24.18 -36.64
#